data_AF-A0A7Z9D5K3-F1
#
_entry.id   AF-A0A7Z9D5K3-F1
#
_cell.length_a   1.000
_cell.length_b   1.000
_cell.length_c   1.000
_cell.angle_alpha   90.00
_cell.angle_beta   90.00
_cell.angle_gamma   90.00
#
_symmetry.space_group_name_H-M   'P 1'
#
loop_
_entity.id
_entity.type
_entity.pdbx_description
1 polymer ?
#
loop_
_entity_poly.entity_id
_entity_poly.type
_entity_poly.pdbx_seq_one_letter_code
_entity_poly.pdbx_strand_id
1 'polypeptide(L)'
;MRAVSTPAVSTFQTTSILFRGRLKTHTDGEGHTTSYEYGQDGLPTQHTNALGHTFGYHYDKARRLVGLTNENGARYRFAYDVLDRLIAESGFNHKLTGYRYNASNELVEQRELGDDASLTAKLMAQLRNFAVRDQEVLIKGAILAEAILFCILRRCLP
;
A
#
# COMPACT_ATOMS: atom_id res chain seq x y z
N MET A 1 14.40 18.83 -57.81
CA MET A 1 14.84 19.17 -56.43
C MET A 1 14.17 18.19 -55.48
N ARG A 2 14.95 17.45 -54.68
CA ARG A 2 14.45 16.37 -53.83
C ARG A 2 13.83 16.96 -52.56
N ALA A 3 12.55 16.69 -52.32
CA ALA A 3 11.97 16.83 -51.00
C ALA A 3 12.46 15.65 -50.15
N VAL A 4 13.44 15.90 -49.29
CA VAL A 4 13.78 14.97 -48.20
C VAL A 4 12.79 15.28 -47.08
N SER A 5 11.65 14.59 -47.06
CA SER A 5 10.80 14.52 -45.88
C SER A 5 11.49 13.58 -44.89
N THR A 6 12.25 14.14 -43.96
CA THR A 6 12.69 13.42 -42.76
C THR A 6 11.47 12.89 -42.01
N PRO A 7 11.45 11.62 -41.58
CA PRO A 7 10.34 11.11 -40.78
C PRO A 7 10.27 11.89 -39.46
N ALA A 8 9.05 12.27 -39.06
CA ALA A 8 8.77 12.86 -37.77
C ALA A 8 9.38 11.98 -36.67
N VAL A 9 10.25 12.55 -35.85
CA VAL A 9 10.63 11.94 -34.58
C VAL A 9 9.36 11.88 -33.76
N SER A 10 8.75 10.70 -33.68
CA SER A 10 7.66 10.41 -32.74
C SER A 10 8.22 10.62 -31.35
N THR A 11 8.07 11.83 -30.83
CA THR A 11 8.65 12.22 -29.56
C THR A 11 7.70 11.66 -28.51
N PHE A 12 8.06 10.52 -27.93
CA PHE A 12 7.42 9.98 -26.74
C PHE A 12 7.50 11.06 -25.65
N GLN A 13 6.38 11.72 -25.35
CA GLN A 13 6.32 12.80 -24.36
C GLN A 13 5.73 12.28 -23.06
N THR A 14 6.49 12.40 -21.98
CA THR A 14 6.00 12.06 -20.63
C THR A 14 5.39 13.29 -19.99
N THR A 15 4.19 13.17 -19.43
CA THR A 15 3.48 14.25 -18.74
C THR A 15 3.26 13.87 -17.29
N SER A 16 3.59 14.78 -16.37
CA SER A 16 3.32 14.61 -14.94
C SER A 16 2.54 15.81 -14.40
N ILE A 17 1.41 15.54 -13.76
CA ILE A 17 0.58 16.56 -13.12
C ILE A 17 0.76 16.43 -11.61
N LEU A 18 1.22 17.51 -10.99
CA LEU A 18 1.36 17.61 -9.54
C LEU A 18 0.19 18.40 -8.95
N PHE A 19 -0.29 17.99 -7.78
CA PHE A 19 -1.22 18.77 -6.96
C PHE A 19 -0.61 18.96 -5.57
N ARG A 20 -0.43 20.22 -5.16
CA ARG A 20 0.21 20.59 -3.87
C ARG A 20 1.57 19.89 -3.67
N GLY A 21 2.35 19.77 -4.75
CA GLY A 21 3.67 19.14 -4.74
C GLY A 21 3.67 17.61 -4.75
N ARG A 22 2.52 16.95 -4.94
CA ARG A 22 2.40 15.48 -5.02
C ARG A 22 1.91 15.02 -6.38
N LEU A 23 2.35 13.85 -6.82
CA LEU A 23 2.00 13.28 -8.11
C LEU A 23 0.53 12.87 -8.17
N LYS A 24 -0.28 13.58 -8.96
CA LYS A 24 -1.68 13.24 -9.18
C LYS A 24 -1.86 12.35 -10.40
N THR A 25 -1.11 12.61 -11.46
CA THR A 25 -1.20 11.88 -12.72
C THR A 25 0.16 11.81 -13.38
N HIS A 26 0.49 10.65 -13.92
CA HIS A 26 1.69 10.42 -14.72
C HIS A 26 1.28 9.68 -15.99
N THR A 27 1.55 10.27 -17.14
CA THR A 27 1.35 9.64 -18.43
C THR A 27 2.72 9.42 -19.05
N ASP A 28 3.07 8.17 -19.31
CA ASP A 28 4.32 7.84 -19.97
C ASP A 28 4.29 8.22 -21.46
N GLY A 29 5.42 8.02 -22.15
CA GLY A 29 5.51 8.37 -23.57
C GLY A 29 4.60 7.53 -24.47
N GLU A 30 4.18 6.34 -24.02
CA GLU A 30 3.30 5.42 -24.74
C GLU A 30 1.81 5.74 -24.51
N GLY A 31 1.51 6.73 -23.66
CA GLY A 31 0.16 7.16 -23.33
C GLY A 31 -0.45 6.43 -22.12
N HIS A 32 0.31 5.54 -21.47
CA HIS A 32 -0.15 4.84 -20.28
C HIS A 32 -0.22 5.81 -19.10
N THR A 33 -1.43 5.97 -18.56
CA THR A 33 -1.71 6.96 -17.53
C THR A 33 -1.95 6.30 -16.18
N THR A 34 -1.11 6.64 -15.21
CA THR A 34 -1.26 6.26 -13.80
C THR A 34 -1.75 7.47 -13.01
N SER A 35 -2.69 7.28 -12.08
CA SER A 35 -3.20 8.38 -11.24
C SER A 35 -3.27 8.01 -9.76
N TYR A 36 -3.24 9.06 -8.92
CA TYR A 36 -3.32 8.97 -7.48
C TYR A 36 -4.33 9.96 -6.94
N GLU A 37 -5.12 9.50 -5.97
CA GLU A 37 -5.97 10.35 -5.15
C GLU A 37 -5.40 10.42 -3.74
N TYR A 38 -5.57 11.57 -3.09
CA TYR A 38 -5.03 11.82 -1.75
C TYR A 38 -6.12 12.28 -0.81
N GLY A 39 -6.07 11.80 0.43
CA GLY A 39 -6.88 12.29 1.54
C GLY A 39 -6.48 13.70 1.97
N GLN A 40 -7.29 14.30 2.86
CA GLN A 40 -7.01 15.63 3.42
C GLN A 40 -5.69 15.67 4.22
N ASP A 41 -5.35 14.54 4.83
CA ASP A 41 -4.12 14.31 5.59
C ASP A 41 -2.90 14.11 4.68
N GLY A 42 -3.15 14.01 3.37
CA GLY A 42 -2.14 13.92 2.35
C GLY A 42 -1.62 12.52 2.05
N LEU A 43 -2.25 11.48 2.60
CA LEU A 43 -1.92 10.10 2.28
C LEU A 43 -2.64 9.67 1.00
N PRO A 44 -2.02 8.83 0.14
CA PRO A 44 -2.67 8.32 -1.05
C PRO A 44 -3.83 7.41 -0.64
N THR A 45 -5.05 7.72 -1.06
CA THR A 45 -6.25 6.91 -0.75
C THR A 45 -6.63 6.00 -1.90
N GLN A 46 -6.23 6.35 -3.12
CA GLN A 46 -6.45 5.54 -4.31
C GLN A 46 -5.27 5.65 -5.27
N HIS A 47 -4.98 4.55 -5.96
CA HIS A 47 -4.05 4.47 -7.08
C HIS A 47 -4.75 3.77 -8.24
N THR A 48 -4.67 4.34 -9.43
CA THR A 48 -5.22 3.75 -10.65
C THR A 48 -4.09 3.56 -11.64
N ASN A 49 -3.85 2.32 -12.07
CA ASN A 49 -2.82 2.02 -13.06
C ASN A 49 -3.30 2.35 -14.48
N ALA A 50 -2.41 2.21 -15.45
CA ALA A 50 -2.70 2.46 -16.86
C ALA A 50 -3.77 1.54 -17.49
N LEU A 51 -4.02 0.37 -16.89
CA LEU A 51 -5.08 -0.56 -17.30
C LEU A 51 -6.44 -0.19 -16.70
N GLY A 52 -6.52 0.86 -15.87
CA GLY A 52 -7.72 1.27 -15.15
C GLY A 52 -8.01 0.47 -13.89
N HIS A 53 -7.11 -0.42 -13.45
CA HIS A 53 -7.27 -1.13 -12.18
C HIS A 53 -6.97 -0.19 -11.02
N THR A 54 -7.86 -0.18 -10.04
CA THR A 54 -7.82 0.71 -8.89
C THR A 54 -7.45 -0.02 -7.61
N PHE A 55 -6.50 0.51 -6.86
CA PHE A 55 -6.16 0.10 -5.51
C PHE A 55 -6.59 1.18 -4.52
N GLY A 56 -7.39 0.82 -3.52
CA GLY A 56 -7.72 1.66 -2.38
C GLY A 56 -6.79 1.40 -1.19
N TYR A 57 -6.35 2.46 -0.51
CA TYR A 57 -5.49 2.40 0.68
C TYR A 57 -6.28 2.84 1.92
N HIS A 58 -6.16 2.07 3.00
CA HIS A 58 -6.87 2.31 4.25
C HIS A 58 -5.89 2.53 5.38
N TYR A 59 -6.05 3.64 6.11
CA TYR A 59 -5.16 4.03 7.20
C TYR A 59 -5.89 4.05 8.54
N ASP A 60 -5.15 3.82 9.64
CA ASP A 60 -5.64 4.11 10.98
C ASP A 60 -5.39 5.56 11.39
N LYS A 61 -5.82 5.93 12.61
CA LYS A 61 -5.63 7.28 13.18
C LYS A 61 -4.15 7.63 13.38
N ALA A 62 -3.27 6.63 13.50
CA ALA A 62 -1.83 6.80 13.59
C ALA A 62 -1.17 6.90 12.21
N ARG A 63 -1.96 6.99 11.12
CA ARG A 63 -1.50 7.09 9.73
C ARG A 63 -0.75 5.84 9.24
N ARG A 64 -1.01 4.68 9.85
CA ARG A 64 -0.44 3.38 9.44
C ARG A 64 -1.38 2.70 8.47
N LEU A 65 -0.82 2.07 7.42
CA LEU A 65 -1.61 1.35 6.42
C LEU A 65 -2.20 0.07 7.04
N VAL A 66 -3.50 0.03 7.25
CA VAL A 66 -4.19 -1.13 7.84
C VAL A 66 -4.90 -2.00 6.81
N GLY A 67 -4.98 -1.56 5.56
CA GLY A 67 -5.44 -2.43 4.49
C GLY A 67 -5.35 -1.84 3.10
N LEU A 68 -5.50 -2.75 2.14
CA LEU A 68 -5.61 -2.45 0.72
C LEU A 68 -6.91 -3.06 0.19
N THR A 69 -7.49 -2.46 -0.84
CA THR A 69 -8.59 -3.03 -1.60
C THR A 69 -8.23 -2.99 -3.07
N ASN A 70 -8.24 -4.13 -3.75
CA ASN A 70 -7.94 -4.19 -5.18
C ASN A 70 -9.20 -3.90 -6.01
N GLU A 71 -9.06 -3.92 -7.34
CA GLU A 71 -10.11 -3.67 -8.32
C GLU A 71 -11.27 -4.68 -8.22
N ASN A 72 -11.00 -5.88 -7.72
CA ASN A 72 -11.99 -6.94 -7.52
C ASN A 72 -12.72 -6.83 -6.16
N GLY A 73 -12.42 -5.81 -5.35
CA GLY A 73 -12.97 -5.63 -4.01
C GLY A 73 -12.35 -6.55 -2.95
N ALA A 74 -11.37 -7.38 -3.32
CA ALA A 74 -10.62 -8.21 -2.38
C ALA A 74 -9.77 -7.32 -1.47
N ARG A 75 -9.59 -7.76 -0.22
CA ARG A 75 -8.95 -6.94 0.82
C ARG A 75 -7.67 -7.56 1.33
N TYR A 76 -6.62 -6.77 1.36
CA TYR A 76 -5.41 -7.03 2.14
C TYR A 76 -5.55 -6.32 3.49
N ARG A 77 -5.11 -6.93 4.59
CA ARG A 77 -5.15 -6.28 5.91
C ARG A 77 -3.84 -6.45 6.66
N PHE A 78 -3.54 -5.46 7.48
CA PHE A 78 -2.36 -5.42 8.34
C PHE A 78 -2.78 -5.21 9.79
N ALA A 79 -2.08 -5.86 10.71
CA ALA A 79 -2.23 -5.66 12.14
C ALA A 79 -0.86 -5.34 12.75
N TYR A 80 -0.84 -4.29 13.56
CA TYR A 80 0.37 -3.79 14.20
C TYR A 80 0.26 -3.90 15.72
N ASP A 81 1.41 -4.03 16.39
CA ASP A 81 1.48 -3.86 17.84
C ASP A 81 1.58 -2.37 18.24
N VAL A 82 1.74 -2.14 19.55
CA VAL A 82 1.88 -0.81 20.15
C VAL A 82 3.22 -0.13 19.84
N LEU A 83 4.19 -0.88 19.31
CA LEU A 83 5.50 -0.38 18.88
C LEU A 83 5.55 -0.17 17.35
N ASP A 84 4.39 -0.11 16.70
CA ASP A 84 4.24 0.05 15.24
C ASP A 84 4.85 -1.08 14.40
N ARG A 85 4.93 -2.29 14.94
CA ARG A 85 5.50 -3.46 14.26
C ARG A 85 4.42 -4.35 13.70
N LEU A 86 4.61 -4.85 12.47
CA LEU A 86 3.65 -5.70 11.80
C LEU A 86 3.60 -7.09 12.47
N ILE A 87 2.53 -7.41 13.19
CA ILE A 87 2.39 -8.69 13.90
C ILE A 87 1.53 -9.69 13.14
N ALA A 88 0.70 -9.24 12.20
CA ALA A 88 -0.01 -10.12 11.29
C ALA A 88 -0.42 -9.41 10.01
N GLU A 89 -0.53 -10.20 8.94
CA GLU A 89 -1.07 -9.74 7.66
C GLU A 89 -2.00 -10.79 7.06
N SER A 90 -3.04 -10.33 6.37
CA SER A 90 -3.91 -11.19 5.58
C SER A 90 -3.89 -10.77 4.12
N GLY A 91 -3.44 -11.67 3.24
CA GLY A 91 -3.39 -11.46 1.81
C GLY A 91 -4.75 -11.42 1.13
N PHE A 92 -4.78 -11.04 -0.15
CA PHE A 92 -5.99 -11.05 -0.98
C PHE A 92 -6.60 -12.45 -1.15
N ASN A 93 -5.76 -13.49 -1.06
CA ASN A 93 -6.14 -14.90 -1.06
C ASN A 93 -6.51 -15.44 0.33
N HIS A 94 -6.74 -14.55 1.31
CA HIS A 94 -7.03 -14.89 2.70
C HIS A 94 -5.92 -15.58 3.48
N LYS A 95 -4.75 -15.80 2.88
CA LYS A 95 -3.57 -16.30 3.55
C LYS A 95 -3.18 -15.37 4.69
N LEU A 96 -3.14 -15.92 5.89
CA LEU A 96 -2.83 -15.24 7.13
C LEU A 96 -1.41 -15.60 7.55
N THR A 97 -0.59 -14.58 7.74
CA THR A 97 0.78 -14.73 8.22
C THR A 97 0.93 -13.95 9.51
N GLY A 98 1.50 -14.57 10.54
CA GLY A 98 1.86 -13.94 11.81
C GLY A 98 3.36 -13.73 11.94
N TYR A 99 3.75 -12.69 12.67
CA TYR A 99 5.13 -12.33 12.93
C TYR A 99 5.37 -12.15 14.43
N ARG A 100 6.55 -12.56 14.90
CA ARG A 100 7.01 -12.28 16.27
C ARG A 100 8.38 -11.64 16.26
N TYR A 101 8.54 -10.67 17.15
CA TYR A 101 9.78 -9.94 17.35
C TYR A 101 10.31 -10.17 18.76
N ASN A 102 11.64 -10.12 18.91
CA ASN A 102 12.28 -10.09 20.22
C ASN A 102 12.30 -8.65 20.80
N ALA A 103 12.89 -8.50 21.98
CA ALA A 103 13.04 -7.20 22.66
C ALA A 103 14.00 -6.24 21.91
N SER A 104 14.91 -6.78 21.11
CA SER A 104 15.84 -6.02 20.24
C SER A 104 15.21 -5.59 18.91
N ASN A 105 13.91 -5.82 18.73
CA ASN A 105 13.16 -5.48 17.53
C ASN A 105 13.48 -6.32 16.28
N GLU A 106 14.08 -7.48 16.46
CA GLU A 106 14.42 -8.39 15.37
C GLU A 106 13.31 -9.41 15.18
N LEU A 107 13.01 -9.74 13.91
CA LEU A 107 12.05 -10.77 13.56
C LEU A 107 12.63 -12.14 13.96
N VAL A 108 11.94 -12.83 14.88
CA VAL A 108 12.36 -14.16 15.35
C VAL A 108 11.47 -15.28 14.84
N GLU A 109 10.25 -14.97 14.40
CA GLU A 109 9.34 -15.96 13.85
C GLU A 109 8.43 -15.36 12.79
N GLN A 110 8.27 -16.09 11.70
CA GLN A 110 7.20 -15.91 10.72
C GLN A 110 6.44 -17.23 10.61
N ARG A 111 5.12 -17.17 10.75
CA ARG A 111 4.27 -18.37 10.72
C ARG A 111 3.06 -18.16 9.81
N GLU A 112 2.80 -19.13 8.95
CA GLU A 112 1.57 -19.19 8.17
C GLU A 112 0.46 -19.82 9.04
N LEU A 113 -0.62 -19.08 9.24
CA LEU A 113 -1.72 -19.44 10.14
C LEU A 113 -2.94 -20.01 9.39
N GLY A 114 -2.83 -20.17 8.07
CA GLY A 114 -3.86 -20.71 7.19
C GLY A 114 -4.39 -19.70 6.19
N ASP A 115 -5.39 -20.10 5.41
CA ASP A 115 -6.03 -19.33 4.34
C ASP A 115 -7.56 -19.30 4.46
N ASP A 116 -8.10 -19.75 5.60
CA ASP A 116 -9.54 -19.70 5.87
C ASP A 116 -10.00 -18.25 6.12
N ALA A 117 -10.89 -17.77 5.24
CA ALA A 117 -11.38 -16.39 5.28
C ALA A 117 -12.09 -16.02 6.61
N SER A 118 -12.78 -16.97 7.25
CA SER A 118 -13.52 -16.76 8.50
C SER A 118 -12.57 -16.67 9.70
N LEU A 119 -11.59 -17.58 9.76
CA LEU A 119 -10.53 -17.57 10.78
C LEU A 119 -9.70 -16.30 10.66
N THR A 120 -9.28 -15.95 9.44
CA THR A 120 -8.52 -14.74 9.13
C THR A 120 -9.27 -13.49 9.55
N ALA A 121 -10.56 -13.37 9.24
CA ALA A 121 -11.37 -12.23 9.65
C ALA A 121 -11.48 -12.10 11.18
N LYS A 122 -11.69 -13.23 11.89
CA LYS A 122 -11.78 -13.26 13.35
C LYS A 122 -10.45 -12.89 14.01
N LEU A 123 -9.35 -13.49 13.58
CA LEU A 123 -8.03 -13.24 14.18
C LEU A 123 -7.58 -11.80 13.94
N MET A 124 -7.77 -11.28 12.73
CA MET A 124 -7.44 -9.88 12.42
C MET A 124 -8.29 -8.89 13.23
N ALA A 125 -9.55 -9.20 13.51
CA ALA A 125 -10.38 -8.37 14.39
C ALA A 125 -9.89 -8.40 15.84
N GLN A 126 -9.49 -9.58 16.35
CA GLN A 126 -8.93 -9.73 17.69
C GLN A 126 -7.61 -8.97 17.86
N LEU A 127 -6.69 -9.07 16.91
CA LEU A 127 -5.39 -8.39 16.95
C LEU A 127 -5.54 -6.87 16.91
N ARG A 128 -6.48 -6.35 16.13
CA ARG A 128 -6.79 -4.90 16.13
C ARG A 128 -7.35 -4.44 17.48
N ASN A 129 -8.25 -5.22 18.10
CA ASN A 129 -8.82 -4.87 19.40
C ASN A 129 -7.82 -5.00 20.56
N PHE A 130 -6.74 -5.75 20.39
CA PHE A 130 -5.66 -5.81 21.37
C PHE A 130 -4.76 -4.57 21.29
N ALA A 131 -4.47 -4.10 20.06
CA ALA A 131 -3.68 -2.88 19.84
C ALA A 131 -4.39 -1.57 20.25
N VAL A 132 -5.73 -1.55 20.31
CA VAL A 132 -6.52 -0.35 20.66
C VAL A 132 -6.71 -0.17 22.17
N ARG A 133 -6.56 -1.22 22.99
CA ARG A 133 -6.84 -1.16 24.44
C ARG A 133 -5.78 -0.45 25.29
N ASP A 134 -4.62 -0.14 24.72
CA ASP A 134 -3.49 0.55 25.38
C ASP A 134 -3.16 1.90 24.71
N GLN A 135 -4.14 2.56 24.09
CA GLN A 135 -3.90 3.82 23.35
C GLN A 135 -3.95 5.12 24.18
N GLU A 136 -4.06 5.02 25.51
CA GLU A 136 -3.68 6.14 26.38
C GLU A 136 -2.20 6.00 26.73
N VAL A 137 -1.31 6.52 25.87
CA VAL A 137 -0.06 7.23 26.22
C VAL A 137 0.83 7.43 24.97
N LEU A 138 1.11 8.71 24.71
CA LEU A 138 2.21 9.31 23.96
C LEU A 138 2.38 9.10 22.44
N ILE A 139 2.13 10.21 21.75
CA ILE A 139 2.65 10.61 20.45
C ILE A 139 4.20 10.64 20.48
N LYS A 140 4.87 9.95 19.54
CA LYS A 140 6.19 10.23 18.91
C LYS A 140 6.56 9.00 18.06
N GLY A 141 6.54 9.05 16.74
CA GLY A 141 7.67 9.56 15.95
C GLY A 141 7.68 8.81 14.61
N ALA A 142 7.84 9.57 13.53
CA ALA A 142 7.69 9.12 12.16
C ALA A 142 8.85 8.24 11.64
N ILE A 143 8.64 7.70 10.43
CA ILE A 143 9.64 7.19 9.47
C ILE A 143 10.03 5.71 9.66
N LEU A 144 9.24 4.78 9.07
CA LEU A 144 9.76 3.68 8.23
C LEU A 144 8.65 2.86 7.54
N ALA A 145 7.59 3.48 7.01
CA ALA A 145 6.55 2.74 6.28
C ALA A 145 6.86 2.57 4.79
N GLU A 146 7.90 3.19 4.23
CA GLU A 146 8.13 3.12 2.79
C GLU A 146 8.81 1.81 2.35
N ALA A 147 9.69 1.18 3.14
CA ALA A 147 10.40 -0.02 2.70
C ALA A 147 9.52 -1.30 2.70
N ILE A 148 8.65 -1.46 3.70
CA ILE A 148 7.72 -2.62 3.76
C ILE A 148 6.59 -2.42 2.75
N LEU A 149 6.12 -1.18 2.57
CA LEU A 149 5.12 -0.85 1.55
C LEU A 149 5.67 -1.04 0.13
N PHE A 150 6.94 -0.72 -0.14
CA PHE A 150 7.56 -0.97 -1.45
C PHE A 150 7.73 -2.46 -1.76
N CYS A 151 8.10 -3.29 -0.76
CA CYS A 151 8.20 -4.74 -0.94
C CYS A 151 6.84 -5.43 -1.12
N ILE A 152 5.80 -4.97 -0.42
CA ILE A 152 4.44 -5.53 -0.55
C ILE A 152 3.75 -5.02 -1.82
N LEU A 153 3.95 -3.75 -2.20
CA LEU A 153 3.46 -3.21 -3.47
C LEU A 153 4.17 -3.84 -4.68
N ARG A 154 5.49 -4.12 -4.63
CA ARG A 154 6.18 -4.87 -5.70
C ARG A 154 5.75 -6.33 -5.81
N ARG A 155 5.14 -6.91 -4.78
CA ARG A 155 4.59 -8.27 -4.80
C ARG A 155 3.10 -8.30 -5.19
N CYS A 156 2.43 -7.14 -5.20
CA CYS A 156 0.99 -7.00 -5.50
C CYS A 156 0.67 -6.18 -6.76
N LEU A 157 1.61 -5.40 -7.30
CA LEU A 157 1.51 -4.77 -8.61
C LEU A 157 2.45 -5.49 -9.58
N PRO A 158 1.97 -6.04 -10.71
CA PRO A 158 2.82 -6.42 -11.83
C PRO A 158 3.47 -5.18 -12.49
#